data_AF-D3S5H8-F1
#
_entry.id   AF-D3S5H8-F1
#
_cell.length_a   1.000
_cell.length_b   1.000
_cell.length_c   1.000
_cell.angle_alpha   90.00
_cell.angle_beta   90.00
_cell.angle_gamma   90.00
#
_symmetry.space_group_name_H-M   'P 1'
#
loop_
_entity.id
_entity.type
_entity.pdbx_description
1 polymer ?
#
loop_
_entity_poly.entity_id
_entity_poly.type
_entity_poly.pdbx_seq_one_letter_code
_entity_poly.pdbx_strand_id
1 'polypeptide(L)'
;MEQIKENLAKILENKIKIAMISKFKAIEEYDNKIFKDLSEVEMKNLEILYEKYLVYFNEKPNIKAEVDTNLDIVEILKETVELERFLAKKLGANFGVRQAVIHALSDDESFLYFLTKKPLNF
;
A
#
# COMPACT_ATOMS: atom_id res chain seq x y z
N MET A 1 14.73 12.61 8.59
CA MET A 1 14.83 12.20 7.18
C MET A 1 14.95 10.69 7.06
N GLU A 2 15.81 10.03 7.84
CA GLU A 2 15.96 8.57 7.84
C GLU A 2 14.64 7.82 8.10
N GLN A 3 13.93 8.16 9.17
CA GLN A 3 12.62 7.56 9.47
C GLN A 3 11.59 7.70 8.32
N ILE A 4 11.66 8.79 7.52
CA ILE A 4 10.76 8.97 6.38
C ILE A 4 11.14 8.00 5.25
N LYS A 5 12.46 7.84 4.99
CA LYS A 5 12.98 6.88 4.02
C LYS A 5 12.60 5.45 4.41
N GLU A 6 12.81 5.07 5.67
CA GLU A 6 12.49 3.74 6.20
C GLU A 6 10.99 3.44 6.09
N ASN A 7 10.14 4.38 6.54
CA ASN A 7 8.70 4.20 6.46
C ASN A 7 8.21 4.12 5.01
N LEU A 8 8.74 4.94 4.10
CA LEU A 8 8.35 4.87 2.70
C LEU A 8 8.84 3.58 2.04
N ALA A 9 10.04 3.11 2.35
CA ALA A 9 10.52 1.80 1.90
C ALA A 9 9.64 0.66 2.42
N LYS A 10 9.18 0.75 3.68
CA LYS A 10 8.26 -0.22 4.27
C LYS A 10 6.88 -0.21 3.60
N ILE A 11 6.35 0.97 3.27
CA ILE A 11 5.11 1.08 2.48
C ILE A 11 5.29 0.39 1.13
N LEU A 12 6.38 0.68 0.40
CA LEU A 12 6.65 0.03 -0.90
C LEU A 12 6.74 -1.51 -0.75
N GLU A 13 7.40 -2.01 0.30
CA GLU A 13 7.42 -3.44 0.62
C GLU A 13 6.02 -4.01 0.85
N ASN A 14 5.20 -3.33 1.67
CA ASN A 14 3.84 -3.78 1.97
C ASN A 14 2.95 -3.76 0.73
N LYS A 15 3.03 -2.73 -0.13
CA LYS A 15 2.25 -2.67 -1.38
C LYS A 15 2.57 -3.84 -2.31
N ILE A 16 3.84 -4.27 -2.38
CA ILE A 16 4.21 -5.50 -3.12
C ILE A 16 3.51 -6.72 -2.51
N LYS A 17 3.56 -6.87 -1.18
CA LYS A 17 2.93 -8.02 -0.50
C LYS A 17 1.42 -8.03 -0.71
N ILE A 18 0.75 -6.90 -0.47
CA ILE A 18 -0.70 -6.75 -0.64
C ILE A 18 -1.07 -7.06 -2.08
N ALA A 19 -0.36 -6.49 -3.06
CA ALA A 19 -0.65 -6.72 -4.47
C ALA A 19 -0.54 -8.20 -4.84
N MET A 20 0.51 -8.88 -4.38
CA MET A 20 0.74 -10.30 -4.68
C MET A 20 -0.27 -11.21 -3.99
N ILE A 21 -0.51 -11.02 -2.68
CA ILE A 21 -1.50 -11.79 -1.92
C ILE A 21 -2.90 -11.59 -2.52
N SER A 22 -3.25 -10.36 -2.92
CA SER A 22 -4.52 -10.07 -3.56
C SER A 22 -4.71 -10.81 -4.89
N LYS A 23 -3.66 -10.95 -5.72
CA LYS A 23 -3.77 -11.74 -6.96
C LYS A 23 -4.13 -13.20 -6.67
N PHE A 24 -3.49 -13.80 -5.67
CA PHE A 24 -3.77 -15.19 -5.30
C PHE A 24 -5.19 -15.33 -4.73
N LYS A 25 -5.58 -14.46 -3.80
CA LYS A 25 -6.94 -14.44 -3.24
C LYS A 25 -8.03 -14.23 -4.30
N ALA A 26 -7.81 -13.34 -5.26
CA ALA A 26 -8.76 -13.13 -6.36
C ALA A 26 -9.02 -14.43 -7.15
N ILE A 27 -7.97 -15.23 -7.38
CA ILE A 27 -8.08 -16.53 -8.07
C ILE A 27 -8.78 -17.56 -7.18
N GLU A 28 -8.39 -17.66 -5.92
CA GLU A 28 -8.96 -18.59 -4.94
C GLU A 28 -10.46 -18.34 -4.69
N GLU A 29 -10.89 -17.09 -4.81
CA GLU A 29 -12.28 -16.66 -4.62
C GLU A 29 -13.04 -16.43 -5.94
N TYR A 30 -12.67 -17.16 -7.01
CA TYR A 30 -13.38 -17.17 -8.30
C TYR A 30 -13.48 -15.80 -9.00
N ASP A 31 -12.33 -15.15 -9.21
CA ASP A 31 -12.19 -13.80 -9.81
C ASP A 31 -12.88 -12.71 -8.96
N ASN A 32 -12.65 -12.76 -7.64
CA ASN A 32 -13.18 -11.75 -6.72
C ASN A 32 -12.63 -10.36 -7.10
N LYS A 33 -13.56 -9.50 -7.55
CA LYS A 33 -13.25 -8.18 -8.07
C LYS A 33 -12.55 -7.27 -7.05
N ILE A 34 -12.89 -7.35 -5.76
CA ILE A 34 -12.28 -6.47 -4.74
C ILE A 34 -10.78 -6.75 -4.65
N PHE A 35 -10.37 -8.03 -4.64
CA PHE A 35 -8.96 -8.39 -4.58
C PHE A 35 -8.23 -8.08 -5.90
N LYS A 36 -8.91 -8.22 -7.04
CA LYS A 36 -8.35 -7.82 -8.32
C LYS A 36 -8.07 -6.31 -8.39
N ASP A 37 -9.07 -5.51 -8.05
CA ASP A 37 -8.98 -4.05 -8.01
C ASP A 37 -7.90 -3.60 -7.01
N LEU A 38 -7.85 -4.22 -5.82
CA LEU A 38 -6.82 -3.95 -4.82
C LEU A 38 -5.42 -4.22 -5.38
N SER A 39 -5.21 -5.36 -6.05
CA SER A 39 -3.91 -5.69 -6.64
C SER A 39 -3.44 -4.66 -7.66
N GLU A 40 -4.33 -4.23 -8.54
CA GLU A 40 -4.03 -3.28 -9.61
C GLU A 40 -3.72 -1.88 -9.04
N VAL A 41 -4.50 -1.42 -8.07
CA VAL A 41 -4.30 -0.12 -7.43
C VAL A 41 -3.02 -0.10 -6.60
N GLU A 42 -2.73 -1.15 -5.83
CA GLU A 42 -1.50 -1.24 -5.03
C GLU A 42 -0.24 -1.22 -5.89
N MET A 43 -0.25 -1.93 -7.02
CA MET A 43 0.87 -1.89 -7.96
C MET A 43 1.06 -0.50 -8.59
N LYS A 44 -0.04 0.17 -8.95
CA LYS A 44 0.02 1.54 -9.48
C LYS A 44 0.57 2.52 -8.44
N ASN A 45 0.09 2.41 -7.20
CA ASN A 45 0.54 3.27 -6.10
C ASN A 45 2.00 2.98 -5.74
N LEU A 46 2.43 1.71 -5.77
CA LEU A 46 3.83 1.30 -5.64
C LEU A 46 4.73 1.99 -6.67
N GLU A 47 4.38 1.94 -7.96
CA GLU A 47 5.16 2.55 -9.04
C GLU A 47 5.33 4.05 -8.84
N ILE A 48 4.23 4.76 -8.54
CA ILE A 48 4.23 6.21 -8.32
C ILE A 48 5.10 6.56 -7.10
N LEU A 49 4.90 5.85 -5.98
CA LEU A 49 5.66 6.12 -4.75
C LEU A 49 7.15 5.80 -4.92
N TYR A 50 7.49 4.74 -5.66
CA TYR A 50 8.88 4.40 -5.97
C TYR A 50 9.54 5.50 -6.81
N GLU A 51 8.86 5.99 -7.86
CA GLU A 51 9.34 7.12 -8.66
C GLU A 51 9.58 8.35 -7.78
N LYS A 52 8.61 8.68 -6.90
CA LYS A 52 8.73 9.82 -6.00
C LYS A 52 9.84 9.63 -4.96
N TYR A 53 10.09 8.41 -4.50
CA TYR A 53 11.22 8.08 -3.64
C TYR A 53 12.53 8.42 -4.33
N LEU A 54 12.74 7.92 -5.55
CA LEU A 54 13.96 8.16 -6.33
C LEU A 54 14.21 9.65 -6.54
N VAL A 55 13.19 10.40 -6.94
CA VAL A 55 13.30 11.85 -7.20
C VAL A 55 13.66 12.61 -5.92
N TYR A 56 13.06 12.25 -4.79
CA TYR A 56 13.19 13.02 -3.56
C TYR A 56 14.44 12.69 -2.77
N PHE A 57 14.84 11.42 -2.72
CA PHE A 57 15.99 10.97 -1.94
C PHE A 57 17.25 10.76 -2.78
N ASN A 58 17.14 10.75 -4.12
CA ASN A 58 18.23 10.52 -5.06
C ASN A 58 19.00 9.22 -4.79
N GLU A 59 18.30 8.18 -4.34
CA GLU A 59 18.83 6.86 -4.05
C GLU A 59 17.74 5.80 -4.21
N LYS A 60 18.14 4.54 -4.34
CA LYS A 60 17.19 3.41 -4.42
C LYS A 60 16.71 3.03 -3.02
N PRO A 61 15.40 2.82 -2.81
CA PRO A 61 14.92 2.26 -1.54
C PRO A 61 15.41 0.83 -1.39
N ASN A 62 15.78 0.45 -0.17
CA ASN A 62 16.09 -0.94 0.16
C ASN A 62 14.79 -1.72 0.39
N ILE A 63 14.32 -2.45 -0.61
CA ILE A 63 13.07 -3.21 -0.55
C ILE A 63 13.38 -4.70 -0.65
N LYS A 64 12.91 -5.48 0.32
CA LYS A 64 12.90 -6.94 0.28
C LYS A 64 11.54 -7.45 0.73
N ALA A 65 10.75 -7.95 -0.22
CA ALA A 65 9.42 -8.48 0.06
C ALA A 65 9.44 -10.02 0.00
N GLU A 66 9.04 -10.65 1.10
CA GLU A 66 8.68 -12.06 1.16
C GLU A 66 7.16 -12.17 1.22
N VAL A 67 6.58 -13.06 0.42
CA VAL A 67 5.13 -13.21 0.26
C VAL A 67 4.71 -14.55 0.81
N ASP A 68 3.95 -14.54 1.89
CA ASP A 68 3.22 -15.69 2.42
C ASP A 68 1.72 -15.46 2.15
N THR A 69 1.13 -16.35 1.36
CA THR A 69 -0.28 -16.24 0.94
C THR A 69 -1.27 -16.48 2.08
N ASN A 70 -0.81 -17.00 3.22
CA ASN A 70 -1.62 -17.20 4.42
C ASN A 70 -1.66 -15.97 5.33
N LEU A 71 -0.87 -14.93 5.03
CA LEU A 71 -0.88 -13.70 5.82
C LEU A 71 -2.24 -13.00 5.71
N ASP A 72 -2.65 -12.40 6.82
CA ASP A 72 -3.83 -11.55 6.85
C ASP A 72 -3.56 -10.23 6.12
N ILE A 73 -4.06 -10.14 4.90
CA ILE A 73 -3.93 -8.95 4.07
C ILE A 73 -4.51 -7.70 4.74
N VAL A 74 -5.54 -7.86 5.59
CA VAL A 74 -6.16 -6.75 6.30
C VAL A 74 -5.19 -6.14 7.32
N GLU A 75 -4.39 -6.96 7.99
CA GLU A 75 -3.39 -6.48 8.96
C GLU A 75 -2.23 -5.75 8.26
N ILE A 76 -1.76 -6.27 7.12
CA ILE A 76 -0.74 -5.59 6.31
C ILE A 76 -1.28 -4.24 5.79
N LEU A 77 -2.54 -4.20 5.35
CA LEU A 77 -3.18 -2.98 4.87
C LEU A 77 -3.37 -1.95 6.00
N LYS A 78 -3.74 -2.38 7.22
CA LYS A 78 -3.80 -1.50 8.40
C LYS A 78 -2.44 -0.87 8.73
N GLU A 79 -1.37 -1.68 8.78
CA GLU A 79 -0.01 -1.17 9.00
C GLU A 79 0.36 -0.14 7.94
N THR A 80 0.03 -0.42 6.68
CA THR A 80 0.32 0.46 5.54
C THR A 80 -0.39 1.80 5.68
N VAL A 81 -1.70 1.79 5.97
CA VAL A 81 -2.50 2.99 6.23
C VAL A 81 -1.94 3.82 7.39
N GLU A 82 -1.47 3.19 8.47
CA GLU A 82 -0.86 3.89 9.61
C GLU A 82 0.44 4.61 9.22
N LEU A 83 1.31 3.93 8.46
CA LEU A 83 2.55 4.51 7.95
C LEU A 83 2.29 5.67 6.98
N GLU A 84 1.32 5.51 6.08
CA GLU A 84 0.93 6.55 5.13
C GLU A 84 0.32 7.77 5.82
N ARG A 85 -0.54 7.57 6.82
CA ARG A 85 -1.06 8.66 7.69
C ARG A 85 0.06 9.41 8.40
N PHE A 86 1.05 8.68 8.91
CA PHE A 86 2.22 9.28 9.54
C PHE A 86 3.00 10.13 8.52
N LEU A 87 3.30 9.59 7.35
CA LEU A 87 4.05 10.29 6.30
C LEU A 87 3.30 11.50 5.74
N ALA A 88 1.99 11.41 5.51
CA ALA A 88 1.15 12.52 5.02
C ALA A 88 1.18 13.74 5.96
N LYS A 89 1.30 13.51 7.27
CA LYS A 89 1.46 14.55 8.30
C LYS A 89 2.89 15.08 8.38
N LYS A 90 3.90 14.22 8.21
CA LYS A 90 5.33 14.58 8.38
C LYS A 90 5.99 15.19 7.16
N LEU A 91 5.55 14.88 5.94
CA LEU A 91 6.22 15.27 4.69
C LEU A 91 6.13 16.78 4.35
N GLY A 92 5.52 17.62 5.20
CA GLY A 92 5.54 19.08 5.04
C GLY A 92 5.07 19.55 3.64
N ALA A 93 5.63 20.65 3.14
CA ALA A 93 5.30 21.21 1.82
C ALA A 93 6.06 20.55 0.64
N ASN A 94 6.76 19.42 0.85
CA ASN A 94 7.39 18.69 -0.25
C ASN A 94 6.31 18.00 -1.09
N PHE A 95 5.79 18.78 -2.04
CA PHE A 95 4.49 18.58 -2.68
C PHE A 95 4.38 17.23 -3.39
N GLY A 96 5.43 16.79 -4.09
CA GLY A 96 5.40 15.58 -4.93
C GLY A 96 5.22 14.27 -4.14
N VAL A 97 6.07 14.00 -3.15
CA VAL A 97 5.99 12.76 -2.36
C VAL A 97 4.75 12.78 -1.47
N ARG A 98 4.46 13.91 -0.84
CA ARG A 98 3.29 14.04 0.03
C ARG A 98 1.98 13.79 -0.71
N GLN A 99 1.83 14.35 -1.91
CA GLN A 99 0.62 14.15 -2.70
C GLN A 99 0.46 12.67 -3.10
N ALA A 100 1.55 12.02 -3.53
CA ALA A 100 1.52 10.59 -3.84
C ALA A 100 1.12 9.74 -2.62
N VAL A 101 1.67 10.04 -1.44
CA VAL A 101 1.30 9.35 -0.19
C VAL A 101 -0.17 9.58 0.18
N ILE A 102 -0.70 10.79 -0.01
CA ILE A 102 -2.12 11.09 0.29
C ILE A 102 -3.06 10.33 -0.67
N HIS A 103 -2.68 10.22 -1.95
CA HIS A 103 -3.47 9.43 -2.91
C HIS A 103 -3.47 7.94 -2.53
N ALA A 104 -2.30 7.38 -2.26
CA ALA A 104 -2.18 5.99 -1.82
C ALA A 104 -3.01 5.74 -0.54
N LEU A 105 -2.88 6.63 0.45
CA LEU A 105 -3.68 6.56 1.68
C LEU A 105 -5.19 6.53 1.44
N SER A 106 -5.68 7.38 0.54
CA SER A 106 -7.11 7.43 0.23
C SER A 106 -7.60 6.14 -0.40
N ASP A 107 -6.80 5.53 -1.28
CA ASP A 107 -7.15 4.26 -1.92
C ASP A 107 -7.14 3.12 -0.89
N ASP A 108 -6.06 3.02 -0.11
CA ASP A 108 -5.85 1.99 0.90
C ASP A 108 -6.93 2.03 2.00
N GLU A 109 -7.34 3.22 2.45
CA GLU A 109 -8.45 3.40 3.40
C GLU A 109 -9.79 2.90 2.82
N SER A 110 -10.01 3.12 1.52
CA SER A 110 -11.23 2.66 0.84
C SER A 110 -11.28 1.13 0.82
N PHE A 111 -10.19 0.48 0.40
CA PHE A 111 -10.12 -0.98 0.39
C PHE A 111 -10.20 -1.57 1.80
N LEU A 112 -9.53 -0.95 2.78
CA LEU A 112 -9.59 -1.39 4.16
C LEU A 112 -11.03 -1.36 4.68
N TYR A 113 -11.80 -0.32 4.35
CA TYR A 113 -13.22 -0.26 4.68
C TYR A 113 -14.01 -1.42 4.08
N PHE A 114 -13.83 -1.70 2.78
CA PHE A 114 -14.55 -2.79 2.11
C PHE A 114 -14.18 -4.17 2.62
N LEU A 115 -12.90 -4.41 2.92
CA LEU A 115 -12.43 -5.71 3.42
C LEU A 115 -12.80 -5.95 4.89
N THR A 116 -12.97 -4.90 5.69
CA THR A 116 -13.33 -5.03 7.12
C THR A 116 -14.83 -4.97 7.37
N LYS A 117 -15.64 -4.50 6.42
CA LYS A 117 -17.09 -4.54 6.54
C LYS A 117 -17.56 -5.98 6.39
N LYS A 118 -18.12 -6.57 7.46
CA LYS A 118 -18.85 -7.84 7.37
C LYS A 118 -19.95 -7.74 6.30
N PRO A 119 -20.22 -8.79 5.51
CA PRO A 119 -21.39 -8.81 4.65
C PRO A 119 -22.62 -8.57 5.54
N LEU A 120 -23.46 -7.62 5.14
CA LEU A 120 -24.81 -7.52 5.66
C LEU A 120 -25.50 -8.82 5.26
N ASN A 121 -25.71 -9.73 6.22
CA ASN A 121 -26.61 -10.86 6.04
C ASN A 121 -27.99 -10.26 5.75
N PHE A 122 -28.40 -10.29 4.48
CA PHE A 122 -29.78 -10.05 4.05
C PHE A 122 -30.54 -11.37 4.06
#